data_AF-A0A7C6VWY1-F1
#
_entry.id   AF-A0A7C6VWY1-F1
#
_cell.length_a   1.000
_cell.length_b   1.000
_cell.length_c   1.000
_cell.angle_alpha   90.00
_cell.angle_beta   90.00
_cell.angle_gamma   90.00
#
_symmetry.space_group_name_H-M   'P 1'
#
loop_
_entity.id
_entity.type
_entity.pdbx_description
1 polymer ?
#
loop_
_entity_poly.entity_id
_entity_poly.type
_entity_poly.pdbx_seq_one_letter_code
_entity_poly.pdbx_strand_id
1 'polypeptide(L)' 'MAFHAIYENGVFRPTGKVDLPDRCEVDVEIRQVFEEPKKPSLDDVYSILSKRFDSGEHDVAARHDEHQP' A
#
# COMPACT_ATOMS: atom_id res chain seq x y z
N MET A 1 6.63 25.26 14.58
CA MET A 1 5.25 24.75 14.38
C MET A 1 5.24 24.05 13.03
N ALA A 2 4.79 22.79 12.96
CA ALA A 2 4.77 22.02 11.72
C ALA A 2 3.32 21.71 11.34
N PHE A 3 2.97 21.80 10.05
CA PHE A 3 1.66 21.43 9.54
C PHE A 3 1.81 20.37 8.43
N HIS A 4 0.76 19.59 8.23
CA HIS A 4 0.73 18.58 7.17
C HIS A 4 0.18 19.19 5.88
N ALA A 5 0.81 18.85 4.76
CA ALA A 5 0.40 19.32 3.45
C ALA A 5 0.59 18.21 2.40
N ILE A 6 -0.22 18.27 1.36
CA ILE A 6 -0.06 17.46 0.14
C ILE A 6 0.73 18.30 -0.86
N TYR A 7 1.81 17.74 -1.40
CA TYR A 7 2.54 18.37 -2.49
C TYR A 7 1.91 17.98 -3.82
N GLU A 8 1.41 18.96 -4.57
CA GLU A 8 0.75 18.76 -5.85
C GLU A 8 1.13 19.89 -6.81
N ASN A 9 1.64 19.55 -8.00
CA ASN A 9 1.99 20.51 -9.07
C ASN A 9 2.89 21.67 -8.61
N GLY A 10 3.85 21.41 -7.72
CA GLY A 10 4.75 22.46 -7.21
C GLY A 10 4.20 23.25 -6.02
N VAL A 11 3.00 22.93 -5.52
CA VAL A 11 2.33 23.65 -4.43
C VAL A 11 2.10 22.72 -3.24
N PHE A 12 2.48 23.17 -2.04
CA PHE A 12 2.12 22.50 -0.79
C PHE A 12 0.72 22.97 -0.36
N ARG A 13 -0.26 22.06 -0.41
CA ARG A 13 -1.65 22.30 0.01
C ARG A 13 -1.84 21.79 1.44
N PRO A 14 -2.01 22.68 2.45
CA PRO A 14 -2.24 22.24 3.82
C PRO A 14 -3.51 21.40 3.93
N THR A 15 -3.47 20.33 4.71
CA THR A 15 -4.65 19.49 4.99
C THR A 15 -5.50 20.01 6.16
N GLY A 16 -5.02 21.05 6.84
CA GLY A 16 -5.72 21.72 7.95
C GLY A 16 -5.46 23.22 7.95
N LYS A 17 -6.10 23.94 8.89
CA LYS A 17 -5.92 25.38 9.04
C LYS A 17 -4.46 25.69 9.41
N VAL A 18 -3.84 26.59 8.65
CA VAL A 18 -2.51 27.14 8.93
C VAL A 18 -2.70 28.62 9.25
N ASP A 19 -2.21 29.04 10.42
CA ASP A 19 -2.29 30.42 10.89
C ASP A 19 -0.88 31.03 10.80
N LEU A 20 -0.54 31.52 9.60
CA LEU A 20 0.73 32.18 9.33
C LEU A 20 0.45 33.60 8.79
N PRO A 21 1.28 34.60 9.14
CA PRO A 21 1.15 35.94 8.59
C PRO A 21 1.30 35.95 7.06
N ASP A 22 0.62 36.90 6.41
CA ASP A 22 0.81 37.16 4.98
C ASP A 22 2.27 37.50 4.68
N ARG A 23 2.85 36.82 3.68
CA ARG A 23 4.24 37.01 3.22
C ARG A 23 5.31 36.83 4.31
N CYS A 24 5.25 35.73 5.06
CA CYS A 24 6.32 35.33 5.97
C CYS A 24 7.31 34.35 5.29
N GLU A 25 8.57 34.43 5.70
CA GLU A 25 9.60 33.44 5.37
C GLU A 25 9.39 32.18 6.22
N VAL A 26 9.56 31.00 5.62
CA VAL A 26 9.33 29.71 6.28
C VAL A 26 10.45 28.72 5.93
N ASP A 27 10.92 27.99 6.94
CA ASP A 27 11.78 26.83 6.74
C ASP A 27 10.91 25.59 6.48
N VAL A 28 11.17 24.89 5.37
CA VAL A 28 10.40 23.71 4.96
C VAL A 28 11.28 22.46 5.10
N GLU A 29 10.88 21.56 6.00
CA GLU A 29 11.46 20.21 6.10
C GLU A 29 10.56 19.22 5.34
N ILE A 30 11.07 18.67 4.23
CA ILE A 30 10.33 17.68 3.44
C ILE A 30 10.65 16.29 3.99
N ARG A 31 9.65 15.63 4.57
CA ARG A 31 9.70 14.21 4.88
C ARG A 31 8.78 13.46 3.92
N GLN A 32 9.34 12.61 3.09
CA GLN A 32 8.54 11.73 2.24
C GLN A 32 7.87 10.69 3.13
N VAL A 33 6.57 10.86 3.38
CA VAL A 33 5.76 9.89 4.10
C VAL A 33 5.31 8.84 3.09
N PHE A 34 5.91 7.67 3.16
CA PHE A 34 5.33 6.49 2.52
C PHE A 34 4.29 5.93 3.48
N GLU A 35 3.06 5.74 3.00
CA GLU A 35 2.12 4.90 3.73
C GLU A 35 2.75 3.51 3.78
N GLU A 36 3.05 3.01 4.98
CA GLU A 36 3.52 1.63 5.10
C GLU A 36 2.45 0.73 4.47
N PRO A 37 2.82 -0.16 3.53
CA PRO A 37 1.85 -1.06 2.94
C PRO A 37 1.19 -1.83 4.07
N LYS A 38 -0.15 -1.73 4.14
CA LYS A 38 -0.94 -2.39 5.17
C LYS A 38 -0.60 -3.89 5.13
N LYS A 39 0.02 -4.40 6.20
CA LYS A 39 0.28 -5.83 6.33
C LYS A 39 -1.06 -6.56 6.28
N PRO A 40 -1.21 -7.59 5.41
CA PRO A 40 -2.44 -8.36 5.36
C PRO A 40 -2.68 -9.01 6.73
N SER A 41 -3.95 -9.03 7.15
CA SER A 41 -4.38 -9.78 8.32
C SER A 41 -4.40 -11.28 8.02
N LEU A 42 -4.49 -12.10 9.07
CA LEU A 42 -4.69 -13.55 8.89
C LEU A 42 -6.01 -13.85 8.15
N ASP A 43 -7.05 -13.05 8.38
CA ASP A 43 -8.33 -13.18 7.67
C ASP A 43 -8.17 -12.93 6.16
N ASP A 44 -7.36 -11.95 5.76
CA ASP A 44 -7.05 -11.68 4.35
C ASP A 44 -6.36 -12.89 3.70
N VAL A 45 -5.43 -13.52 4.43
CA VAL A 45 -4.72 -14.74 3.98
C VAL A 45 -5.70 -15.92 3.86
N TYR A 46 -6.49 -16.18 4.89
CA TYR A 46 -7.45 -17.29 4.89
C TYR A 46 -8.54 -17.12 3.85
N SER A 47 -8.98 -15.89 3.58
CA SER A 47 -9.90 -15.58 2.49
C SER A 47 -9.34 -16.00 1.15
N ILE A 48 -8.05 -15.73 0.87
CA ILE A 48 -7.39 -16.18 -0.37
C ILE A 48 -7.31 -17.72 -0.41
N LEU A 49 -6.87 -18.35 0.67
CA LEU A 49 -6.75 -19.82 0.74
C LEU A 49 -8.09 -20.55 0.65
N SER A 50 -9.19 -19.91 1.04
CA SER A 50 -10.54 -20.46 0.93
C SER A 50 -11.13 -20.39 -0.47
N LYS A 51 -10.50 -19.65 -1.39
CA LYS A 51 -10.99 -19.56 -2.77
C LYS A 51 -10.87 -20.93 -3.42
N ARG A 52 -11.96 -21.37 -4.05
CA ARG A 52 -11.91 -22.54 -4.91
C ARG A 52 -11.04 -22.20 -6.12
N PHE A 53 -10.01 -23.00 -6.30
CA PHE A 53 -9.20 -22.99 -7.51
C PHE A 53 -9.59 -24.20 -8.36
N ASP A 54 -10.03 -23.95 -9.59
CA ASP A 54 -10.31 -24.98 -10.58
C ASP A 54 -9.18 -24.91 -11.62
N SER A 55 -8.29 -25.91 -11.60
CA SER A 55 -7.18 -26.01 -12.55
C SER A 55 -7.62 -26.60 -13.89
N GLY A 56 -8.84 -27.13 -14.00
CA GLY A 56 -9.31 -27.93 -15.13
C GLY A 56 -8.61 -29.29 -15.26
N GLU A 57 -7.67 -29.63 -14.36
CA GLU A 57 -6.95 -30.90 -14.37
C GLU A 57 -7.61 -31.90 -13.43
N HIS A 58 -7.99 -33.07 -13.98
CA HIS A 58 -8.49 -34.18 -13.20
C HIS A 58 -7.35 -35.13 -12.83
N ASP A 59 -7.38 -35.64 -11.60
CA ASP A 59 -6.46 -36.66 -11.09
C ASP A 59 -4.97 -36.29 -11.22
N VAL A 60 -4.61 -35.10 -10.71
CA VAL A 60 -3.22 -34.62 -10.64
C VAL A 60 -2.29 -35.57 -9.87
N ALA A 61 -2.83 -36.42 -9.00
CA ALA A 61 -2.06 -37.41 -8.24
C ALA A 61 -1.56 -38.56 -9.12
N ALA A 62 -2.33 -39.00 -10.13
CA ALA A 62 -1.91 -40.04 -11.07
C ALA A 62 -0.71 -39.62 -11.94
N ARG A 63 -0.49 -38.31 -12.09
CA ARG A 63 0.60 -37.72 -12.88
C ARG A 63 1.90 -37.50 -12.09
N HIS A 64 1.92 -37.89 -10.82
CA HIS A 64 3.04 -37.64 -9.90
C HIS A 64 4.38 -38.20 -10.38
N ASP A 65 4.34 -39.34 -11.10
CA ASP A 65 5.54 -40.05 -11.54
C ASP A 65 5.93 -39.72 -13.01
N GLU A 66 5.14 -38.93 -13.75
CA GLU A 66 5.39 -38.60 -15.17
C GLU A 66 6.69 -37.82 -15.41
N HIS A 67 7.19 -37.15 -14.36
CA HIS A 67 8.38 -36.31 -14.40
C HIS A 67 9.49 -36.78 -13.44
N GLN A 68 9.36 -37.97 -12.85
CA GLN A 68 10.41 -38.53 -11.99
C GLN A 68 11.37 -39.39 -12.83
N PRO A 69 12.69 -39.14 -12.78
CA PRO A 69 13.70 -39.95 -13.46
C PRO A 69 13.89 -41.34 -12.85
#